data_AF-A0A1V5QHV1-F1
#
_entry.id   AF-A0A1V5QHV1-F1
#
_cell.length_a   1.000
_cell.length_b   1.000
_cell.length_c   1.000
_cell.angle_alpha   90.00
_cell.angle_beta   90.00
_cell.angle_gamma   90.00
#
_symmetry.space_group_name_H-M   'P 1'
#
loop_
_entity.id
_entity.type
_entity.pdbx_description
1 polymer ?
#
loop_
_entity_poly.entity_id
_entity_poly.type
_entity_poly.pdbx_seq_one_letter_code
_entity_poly.pdbx_strand_id
1 'polypeptide(L)' 'MALRKDIQTVMETQGARMTYHIANCLRSDFGKVLEGWYNGTLDTSTVRRELERMEKDGLVHRIPSSYLRQICWQKGGKA' A
#
# COMPACT_ATOMS: atom_id res chain seq x y z
N MET A 1 11.96 6.84 -1.17
CA MET A 1 11.04 7.90 -0.68
C MET A 1 9.75 7.96 -1.49
N ALA A 2 9.78 7.93 -2.83
CA ALA A 2 8.57 7.94 -3.68
C ALA A 2 7.56 6.80 -3.34
N LEU A 3 8.00 5.54 -3.33
CA LEU A 3 7.10 4.38 -3.08
C LEU A 3 6.29 4.47 -1.77
N ARG A 4 6.91 4.97 -0.70
CA ARG A 4 6.21 5.15 0.59
C ARG A 4 5.09 6.17 0.47
N LYS A 5 5.39 7.35 -0.11
CA LYS A 5 4.42 8.43 -0.32
C LYS A 5 3.28 7.96 -1.21
N ASP A 6 3.61 7.24 -2.28
CA ASP A 6 2.66 6.65 -3.21
C ASP A 6 1.72 5.63 -2.54
N ILE A 7 2.27 4.74 -1.69
CA ILE A 7 1.46 3.81 -0.88
C ILE A 7 0.52 4.59 0.05
N GLN A 8 0.99 5.65 0.70
CA GLN A 8 0.15 6.48 1.57
C GLN A 8 -0.99 7.13 0.78
N THR A 9 -0.72 7.71 -0.39
CA THR A 9 -1.74 8.32 -1.24
C THR A 9 -2.79 7.31 -1.69
N VAL A 10 -2.38 6.09 -2.06
CA VAL A 10 -3.32 5.00 -2.40
C VAL A 10 -4.19 4.66 -1.20
N MET A 11 -3.61 4.52 0.00
CA MET A 11 -4.35 4.18 1.22
C MET A 11 -5.28 5.31 1.69
N GLU A 12 -4.91 6.58 1.49
CA GLU A 12 -5.78 7.73 1.77
C GLU A 12 -6.99 7.77 0.84
N THR A 13 -6.80 7.42 -0.43
CA THR A 13 -7.88 7.47 -1.42
C THR A 13 -8.80 6.24 -1.36
N GLN A 14 -8.23 5.06 -1.10
CA GLN A 14 -8.96 3.79 -1.18
C GLN A 14 -9.31 3.22 0.20
N GLY A 15 -8.77 3.76 1.29
CA GLY A 15 -8.92 3.21 2.63
C GLY A 15 -8.15 1.90 2.82
N ALA A 16 -8.63 1.05 3.72
CA ALA A 16 -7.94 -0.20 4.04
C ALA A 16 -7.99 -1.20 2.87
N ARG A 17 -6.83 -1.76 2.49
CA ARG A 17 -6.69 -2.61 1.30
C ARG A 17 -5.60 -3.67 1.45
N MET A 18 -5.72 -4.75 0.67
CA MET A 18 -4.71 -5.80 0.59
C MET A 18 -3.46 -5.34 -0.17
N THR A 19 -2.31 -5.96 0.11
CA THR A 19 -1.05 -5.72 -0.59
C THR A 19 -1.18 -5.81 -2.11
N TYR A 20 -1.87 -6.84 -2.61
CA TYR A 20 -2.08 -7.04 -4.05
C TYR A 20 -2.85 -5.87 -4.68
N HIS A 21 -3.88 -5.38 -4.00
CA HIS A 21 -4.70 -4.29 -4.52
C HIS A 21 -3.92 -2.97 -4.52
N ILE A 22 -3.16 -2.69 -3.46
CA ILE A 22 -2.24 -1.54 -3.41
C ILE A 22 -1.23 -1.62 -4.56
N ALA A 23 -0.60 -2.78 -4.78
CA ALA A 23 0.35 -2.97 -5.87
C ALA A 23 -0.29 -2.74 -7.25
N ASN A 24 -1.52 -3.21 -7.47
CA ASN A 24 -2.23 -2.99 -8.72
C ASN A 24 -2.60 -1.52 -8.94
N CYS A 25 -3.05 -0.80 -7.91
CA CYS A 25 -3.29 0.64 -8.00
C CYS A 25 -2.03 1.39 -8.46
N LEU A 26 -0.88 1.04 -7.89
CA LEU A 26 0.42 1.61 -8.25
C LEU A 26 0.87 1.25 -9.68
N ARG A 27 0.46 0.10 -10.21
CA ARG A 27 0.80 -0.35 -11.58
C ARG A 27 -0.08 0.25 -12.67
N SER A 28 -1.39 0.34 -12.44
CA SER A 28 -2.39 0.50 -13.51
C SER A 28 -3.14 1.83 -13.46
N ASP A 29 -3.69 2.22 -12.31
CA ASP A 29 -4.73 3.28 -12.25
C ASP A 29 -4.23 4.61 -11.66
N PHE A 30 -3.20 4.58 -10.82
CA PHE A 30 -2.63 5.78 -10.19
C PHE A 30 -1.33 6.28 -10.83
N GLY A 31 -0.77 5.56 -11.80
CA GLY A 31 0.54 5.90 -12.40
C GLY A 31 0.61 7.29 -13.06
N LYS A 32 -0.53 7.95 -13.31
CA LYS A 32 -0.60 9.33 -13.82
C LYS A 32 -0.56 10.41 -12.73
N VAL A 33 -0.86 10.06 -11.48
CA VAL A 33 -1.00 11.01 -10.34
C VAL A 33 0.20 10.94 -9.39
N LEU A 34 0.96 9.83 -9.44
CA LEU A 34 2.05 9.56 -8.53
C LEU A 34 3.41 9.94 -9.15
N GLU A 35 4.34 10.37 -8.30
CA GLU A 35 5.69 10.76 -8.73
C GLU A 35 6.48 9.57 -9.34
N GLY A 36 6.09 8.33 -9.01
CA GLY A 36 6.63 7.11 -9.58
C GLY A 36 5.73 6.49 -10.64
N TRP A 37 6.10 6.60 -11.92
CA TRP A 37 5.54 5.72 -12.95
C TRP A 37 6.17 4.34 -12.82
N TYR A 38 5.47 3.39 -12.19
CA TYR A 38 5.98 2.03 -11.94
C TYR A 38 5.96 1.08 -13.16
N ASN A 39 5.61 1.59 -14.35
CA ASN A 39 5.59 0.92 -15.65
C ASN A 39 5.05 -0.53 -15.63
N GLY A 40 4.04 -0.80 -14.80
CA GLY A 40 3.48 -2.14 -14.62
C GLY A 40 4.40 -3.19 -13.97
N THR A 41 5.65 -2.86 -13.62
CA THR A 41 6.68 -3.84 -13.17
C THR A 41 6.85 -3.93 -11.66
N LEU A 42 6.18 -3.07 -10.88
CA LEU A 42 6.34 -3.05 -9.43
C LEU A 42 5.87 -4.37 -8.81
N ASP A 43 6.79 -5.18 -8.31
CA ASP A 43 6.46 -6.46 -7.69
C ASP A 43 5.66 -6.29 -6.38
N THR A 44 4.67 -7.16 -6.18
CA THR A 44 3.86 -7.20 -4.96
C THR A 44 4.73 -7.50 -3.74
N SER A 45 5.81 -8.26 -3.88
CA SER A 45 6.76 -8.50 -2.78
C SER A 45 7.50 -7.22 -2.35
N THR A 46 7.76 -6.31 -3.28
CA THR A 46 8.40 -5.01 -3.00
C THR A 46 7.46 -4.11 -2.21
N VAL A 47 6.20 -4.04 -2.62
CA VAL A 47 5.14 -3.30 -1.88
C VAL A 47 4.95 -3.89 -0.48
N ARG A 48 4.95 -5.23 -0.35
CA ARG A 48 4.85 -5.91 0.94
C ARG A 48 6.00 -5.51 1.87
N ARG A 49 7.25 -5.58 1.41
CA ARG A 49 8.43 -5.24 2.21
C ARG A 49 8.40 -3.78 2.67
N GLU A 50 7.90 -2.88 1.82
CA GLU A 50 7.77 -1.47 2.21
C GLU A 50 6.64 -1.26 3.24
N LEU A 51 5.49 -1.93 3.09
CA LEU A 51 4.42 -1.91 4.11
C LEU A 51 4.89 -2.47 5.45
N GLU A 52 5.68 -3.54 5.45
CA GLU A 52 6.30 -4.11 6.67
C GLU A 52 7.28 -3.13 7.33
N ARG A 53 7.99 -2.31 6.56
CA ARG A 53 8.82 -1.22 7.11
C ARG A 53 7.95 -0.08 7.65
N MET A 54 6.96 0.36 6.89
CA MET A 54 6.02 1.41 7.31
C MET A 54 5.27 1.03 8.59
N GLU A 55 4.98 -0.25 8.79
CA GLU A 55 4.37 -0.75 10.02
C GLU A 55 5.30 -0.62 11.23
N LYS A 56 6.58 -0.98 11.08
CA LYS A 56 7.60 -0.75 12.12
C LYS A 56 7.72 0.72 12.48
N ASP A 57 7.52 1.60 11.50
CA ASP A 57 7.52 3.05 11.67
C ASP A 57 6.18 3.60 12.21
N GLY A 58 5.18 2.74 12.47
CA GLY A 58 3.86 3.14 12.98
C GLY A 58 2.96 3.86 11.96
N LEU A 59 3.32 3.83 10.67
CA LEU A 59 2.58 4.55 9.62
C LEU A 59 1.42 3.74 9.06
N VAL A 60 1.42 2.42 9.23
CA VAL A 60 0.35 1.51 8.82
C VAL A 60 0.24 0.36 9.83
N HIS A 61 -0.90 -0.31 9.85
CA HIS A 61 -1.10 -1.53 10.64
C HIS A 61 -1.80 -2.60 9.80
N ARG A 62 -1.50 -3.87 10.10
CA ARG A 62 -2.24 -5.00 9.56
C ARG A 62 -3.60 -5.11 10.23
N ILE A 63 -4.64 -5.30 9.43
CA ILE A 63 -5.99 -5.61 9.90
C ILE A 63 -6.46 -6.94 9.28
N PRO A 64 -7.27 -7.72 9.99
CA PRO A 64 -7.88 -8.92 9.42
C PRO A 64 -8.76 -8.53 8.21
N SER A 65 -8.63 -9.28 7.12
CA SER A 65 -9.59 -9.20 6.01
C SER A 65 -10.86 -9.99 6.34
N SER A 66 -11.98 -9.61 5.73
CA SER A 66 -13.20 -10.43 5.71
C SER A 66 -12.97 -11.82 5.12
N TYR A 67 -11.96 -11.95 4.25
CA TYR A 67 -11.41 -13.23 3.84
C TYR A 67 -10.37 -13.66 4.88
N LEU A 68 -10.75 -14.57 5.79
CA LEU A 68 -9.98 -15.08 6.94
C LEU A 68 -8.47 -15.35 6.73
N ARG A 69 -8.02 -15.52 5.48
CA ARG A 69 -6.64 -15.85 5.11
C ARG A 69 -5.81 -14.66 4.61
N GLN A 70 -6.42 -13.49 4.42
CA GLN A 70 -5.77 -12.34 3.80
C GLN A 70 -5.59 -11.20 4.81
N ILE A 71 -4.47 -10.51 4.67
CA ILE A 71 -4.13 -9.35 5.49
C ILE A 71 -4.42 -8.10 4.67
N CYS A 72 -5.21 -7.20 5.26
CA CYS A 72 -5.36 -5.84 4.77
C CYS A 72 -4.43 -4.92 5.55
N TRP A 73 -4.13 -3.78 4.94
CA TRP A 73 -3.35 -2.72 5.54
C TRP A 73 -4.24 -1.50 5.71
N GLN A 74 -4.12 -0.85 6.86
CA GLN A 74 -4.79 0.40 7.16
C GLN A 74 -3.76 1.46 7.52
N LYS A 75 -4.03 2.72 7.17
CA LYS A 75 -3.20 3.86 7.58
C LYS A 75 -3.17 3.92 9.11
N GLY A 76 -1.97 4.06 9.66
CA GLY A 76 -1.76 4.30 11.08
C GLY A 76 -2.28 5.68 11.44
N GLY A 77 -3.00 5.75 12.56
CA GLY A 77 -3.42 7.00 13.18
C GLY A 77 -2.99 6.97 14.64
N LYS A 78 -2.50 8.11 15.16
CA LYS A 78 -2.61 8.37 16.59
C LYS A 78 -4.08 8.18 16.94
N ALA A 79 -4.34 7.27 17.88
CA ALA A 79 -5.58 7.28 18.64
C ALA A 79 -5.77 8.65 19.29
#